data_AF-A0A946IBB4-F1
#
_entry.id   AF-A0A946IBB4-F1
#
_cell.length_a   1.000
_cell.length_b   1.000
_cell.length_c   1.000
_cell.angle_alpha   90.00
_cell.angle_beta   90.00
_cell.angle_gamma   90.00
#
_symmetry.space_group_name_H-M   'P 1'
#
loop_
_entity.id
_entity.type
_entity.pdbx_description
1 polymer ?
#
loop_
_entity_poly.entity_id
_entity_poly.type
_entity_poly.pdbx_seq_one_letter_code
_entity_poly.pdbx_strand_id
1 'polypeptide(L)'
;MSPVAECLIAFVFGSVVGLLVQRSRFCNTAALRDAMLFKTFRNTKALLVAMMVLTIGFTGFISIGAGNPMRFDVGLNQVLGLFLFGTGMVLAGACTVSTWVKAGEGNFGAVWALLFTFIGMFLFSLIWSFLYWPPAPSAMTGELSLERLQLGFSNAETLQEKTGIPAIVFGLIQAAVLFYIYQAIKRKEAKQQGSAGVESI
;
A
#
# COMPACT_ATOMS: atom_id res chain seq x y z
N MET A 1 -25.76 -8.76 2.85
CA MET A 1 -26.20 -9.42 1.60
C MET A 1 -26.11 -10.92 1.85
N SER A 2 -26.46 -11.82 0.91
CA SER A 2 -26.15 -13.24 1.15
C SER A 2 -24.63 -13.44 1.06
N PRO A 3 -24.00 -14.26 1.92
CA PRO A 3 -22.54 -14.43 1.94
C PRO A 3 -22.01 -14.93 0.58
N VAL A 4 -22.81 -15.73 -0.13
CA VAL A 4 -22.49 -16.22 -1.48
C VAL A 4 -22.40 -15.05 -2.48
N ALA A 5 -23.30 -14.07 -2.40
CA ALA A 5 -23.27 -12.91 -3.28
C ALA A 5 -22.02 -12.04 -3.03
N GLU A 6 -21.61 -11.89 -1.77
CA GLU A 6 -20.40 -11.15 -1.40
C GLU A 6 -19.13 -11.84 -1.95
N CYS A 7 -19.05 -13.17 -1.85
CA CYS A 7 -17.95 -13.94 -2.44
C CYS A 7 -17.89 -13.81 -3.97
N LEU A 8 -19.04 -13.85 -4.65
CA LEU A 8 -19.08 -13.70 -6.11
C LEU A 8 -18.64 -12.30 -6.56
N ILE A 9 -19.12 -11.26 -5.89
CA ILE A 9 -18.71 -9.88 -6.18
C ILE A 9 -17.20 -9.72 -5.96
N ALA A 10 -16.66 -10.24 -4.85
CA ALA A 10 -15.23 -10.19 -4.57
C ALA A 10 -14.40 -10.97 -5.62
N PHE A 11 -14.89 -12.11 -6.10
CA PHE A 11 -14.22 -12.92 -7.12
C PHE A 11 -14.17 -12.21 -8.48
N VAL A 12 -15.30 -11.64 -8.91
CA VAL A 12 -15.37 -10.87 -10.17
C VAL A 12 -14.48 -9.64 -10.09
N PHE A 13 -14.55 -8.89 -8.99
CA PHE A 13 -13.70 -7.72 -8.77
C PHE A 13 -12.21 -8.09 -8.76
N GLY A 14 -11.83 -9.13 -8.00
CA GLY A 14 -10.46 -9.62 -7.92
C GLY A 14 -9.90 -10.05 -9.28
N SER A 15 -10.72 -10.72 -10.09
CA SER A 15 -10.34 -11.18 -11.43
C SER A 15 -10.12 -10.00 -12.39
N VAL A 16 -11.01 -8.99 -12.37
CA VAL A 16 -10.86 -7.77 -13.19
C VAL A 16 -9.60 -7.00 -12.79
N VAL A 17 -9.39 -6.79 -11.48
CA VAL A 17 -8.19 -6.10 -10.98
C VAL A 17 -6.92 -6.89 -11.34
N GLY A 18 -6.94 -8.21 -11.19
CA GLY A 18 -5.82 -9.08 -11.56
C GLY A 18 -5.43 -8.94 -13.03
N LEU A 19 -6.41 -8.96 -13.94
CA LEU A 19 -6.19 -8.78 -15.38
C LEU A 19 -5.62 -7.39 -15.70
N LEU A 20 -6.11 -6.33 -15.05
CA LEU A 20 -5.60 -4.97 -15.24
C LEU A 20 -4.15 -4.83 -14.76
N VAL A 21 -3.81 -5.41 -13.61
CA VAL A 21 -2.44 -5.40 -13.07
C VAL A 21 -1.50 -6.22 -13.96
N GLN A 22 -1.96 -7.35 -14.50
CA GLN A 22 -1.21 -8.17 -15.45
C GLN A 22 -0.85 -7.39 -16.72
N ARG A 23 -1.84 -6.72 -17.33
CA ARG A 23 -1.61 -5.92 -18.55
C ARG A 23 -0.74 -4.69 -18.31
N SER A 24 -0.86 -4.05 -17.16
CA SER A 24 -0.09 -2.85 -16.82
C SER A 24 1.33 -3.13 -16.31
N ARG A 25 1.66 -4.41 -16.01
CA ARG A 25 2.91 -4.81 -15.35
C ARG A 25 3.23 -3.94 -14.13
N PHE A 26 2.18 -3.61 -13.36
CA PHE A 26 2.28 -2.64 -12.29
C PHE A 26 3.06 -3.22 -11.09
N CYS A 27 4.13 -2.54 -10.69
CA CYS A 27 4.94 -2.89 -9.53
C CYS A 27 5.29 -1.60 -8.75
N ASN A 28 4.87 -1.54 -7.49
CA ASN A 28 5.08 -0.36 -6.64
C ASN A 28 6.58 -0.10 -6.42
N THR A 29 7.36 -1.15 -6.18
CA THR A 29 8.81 -1.07 -6.02
C THR A 29 9.51 -0.59 -7.30
N ALA A 30 9.06 -1.07 -8.47
CA ALA A 30 9.59 -0.59 -9.75
C ALA A 30 9.23 0.88 -9.99
N ALA A 31 8.01 1.30 -9.65
CA ALA A 31 7.59 2.69 -9.78
C ALA A 31 8.47 3.67 -8.98
N LEU A 32 8.95 3.27 -7.80
CA LEU A 32 9.87 4.05 -6.98
C LEU A 32 11.31 4.00 -7.51
N ARG A 33 11.81 2.81 -7.85
CA ARG A 33 13.15 2.63 -8.42
C ARG A 33 13.31 3.39 -9.73
N ASP A 34 12.33 3.29 -10.62
CA ASP A 34 12.36 3.89 -11.94
C ASP A 34 12.31 5.44 -11.87
N ALA A 35 11.60 5.99 -10.89
CA ALA A 35 11.60 7.43 -10.60
C ALA A 35 12.97 7.92 -10.10
N MET A 36 13.61 7.17 -9.21
CA MET A 36 14.89 7.56 -8.60
C MET A 36 16.07 7.37 -9.55
N LEU A 37 16.16 6.22 -10.22
CA LEU A 37 17.34 5.82 -10.98
C LEU A 37 17.28 6.24 -12.45
N PHE A 38 16.12 6.04 -13.10
CA PHE A 38 15.97 6.25 -14.54
C PHE A 38 15.24 7.55 -14.89
N LYS A 39 14.74 8.31 -13.89
CA LYS A 39 13.91 9.51 -14.07
C LYS A 39 12.74 9.28 -15.03
N THR A 40 12.22 8.04 -15.10
CA THR A 40 11.03 7.70 -15.88
C THR A 40 9.83 7.61 -14.94
N PHE A 41 8.83 8.44 -15.19
CA PHE A 41 7.70 8.60 -14.27
C PHE A 41 6.41 7.90 -14.74
N ARG A 42 6.50 7.01 -15.73
CA ARG A 42 5.31 6.30 -16.27
C ARG A 42 4.58 5.52 -15.17
N ASN A 43 5.30 4.65 -14.47
CA ASN A 43 4.77 3.81 -13.40
C ASN A 43 4.45 4.62 -12.13
N THR A 44 5.27 5.63 -11.83
CA THR A 44 5.09 6.53 -10.69
C THR A 44 3.82 7.37 -10.81
N LYS A 45 3.51 7.87 -12.01
CA LYS A 45 2.25 8.60 -12.27
C LYS A 45 1.03 7.70 -12.08
N ALA A 46 1.08 6.47 -12.57
CA ALA A 46 -0.01 5.50 -12.36
C ALA A 46 -0.21 5.18 -10.87
N LEU A 47 0.88 5.01 -10.11
CA LEU A 47 0.83 4.83 -8.66
C LEU A 47 0.19 6.01 -7.94
N LEU A 48 0.61 7.25 -8.27
CA LEU A 48 0.06 8.46 -7.64
C LEU A 48 -1.45 8.60 -7.93
N VAL A 49 -1.88 8.34 -9.16
CA VAL A 49 -3.30 8.38 -9.53
C VAL A 49 -4.09 7.30 -8.80
N ALA A 50 -3.58 6.06 -8.74
CA ALA A 50 -4.22 4.99 -7.99
C ALA A 50 -4.37 5.37 -6.50
N MET A 51 -3.31 5.89 -5.88
CA MET A 51 -3.35 6.36 -4.49
C MET A 51 -4.39 7.47 -4.29
N MET A 52 -4.50 8.44 -5.20
CA MET A 52 -5.53 9.49 -5.12
C MET A 52 -6.94 8.91 -5.20
N VAL A 53 -7.22 8.03 -6.17
CA VAL A 53 -8.54 7.41 -6.35
C VAL A 53 -8.92 6.56 -5.15
N LEU A 54 -7.99 5.73 -4.64
CA LEU A 54 -8.23 4.89 -3.46
C LEU A 54 -8.48 5.73 -2.22
N THR A 55 -7.71 6.81 -2.03
CA THR A 55 -7.87 7.71 -0.88
C THR A 55 -9.26 8.35 -0.88
N ILE A 56 -9.67 8.93 -2.01
CA ILE A 56 -10.97 9.60 -2.14
C ILE A 56 -12.12 8.58 -2.04
N GLY A 57 -11.97 7.41 -2.67
CA GLY A 57 -12.97 6.34 -2.59
C GLY A 57 -13.17 5.89 -1.16
N PHE A 58 -12.09 5.60 -0.43
CA PHE A 58 -12.17 5.11 0.94
C PHE A 58 -12.73 6.15 1.92
N THR A 59 -12.30 7.41 1.84
CA THR A 59 -12.86 8.48 2.69
C THR A 59 -14.30 8.81 2.35
N GLY A 60 -14.70 8.69 1.07
CA GLY A 60 -16.10 8.75 0.64
C GLY A 60 -16.95 7.64 1.26
N PHE A 61 -16.49 6.39 1.19
CA PHE A 61 -17.20 5.25 1.79
C PHE A 61 -17.34 5.37 3.33
N ILE A 62 -16.31 5.88 4.01
CA ILE A 62 -16.39 6.17 5.46
C ILE A 62 -17.46 7.23 5.75
N SER A 63 -17.50 8.31 4.96
CA SER A 63 -18.48 9.39 5.16
C SER A 63 -19.94 8.98 4.95
N ILE A 64 -20.17 7.97 4.11
CA ILE A 64 -21.51 7.42 3.81
C ILE A 64 -21.90 6.34 4.84
N GLY A 65 -21.00 5.97 5.77
CA GLY A 65 -21.25 4.96 6.81
C GLY A 65 -21.21 3.52 6.31
N ALA A 66 -20.72 3.28 5.08
CA ALA A 66 -20.60 1.96 4.47
C ALA A 66 -19.16 1.39 4.50
N GLY A 67 -18.21 2.16 5.03
CA GLY A 67 -16.86 1.66 5.28
C GLY A 67 -16.83 0.81 6.55
N ASN A 68 -16.18 -0.36 6.49
CA ASN A 68 -15.74 -1.10 7.67
C ASN A 68 -14.25 -0.82 7.89
N PRO A 69 -13.88 0.31 8.50
CA PRO A 69 -12.49 0.62 8.78
C PRO A 69 -11.92 -0.38 9.80
N MET A 70 -10.79 -0.98 9.45
CA MET A 70 -10.07 -1.85 10.36
C MET A 70 -9.25 -0.98 11.32
N ARG A 71 -9.43 -1.19 12.63
CA ARG A 71 -8.67 -0.53 13.69
C ARG A 71 -7.39 -1.32 13.93
N PHE A 72 -6.26 -0.72 13.59
CA PHE A 72 -4.94 -1.23 13.93
C PHE A 72 -4.24 -0.18 14.78
N ASP A 73 -3.30 -0.53 15.64
CA ASP A 73 -2.44 0.46 16.30
C ASP A 73 -1.07 0.47 15.62
N VAL A 74 -0.59 1.66 15.25
CA VAL A 74 0.79 1.82 14.78
C VAL A 74 1.74 1.78 15.96
N GLY A 75 2.86 1.11 15.78
CA GLY A 75 3.94 1.06 16.75
C GLY A 75 5.30 0.87 16.10
N LEU A 76 6.38 0.85 16.89
CA LEU A 76 7.72 0.57 16.38
C LEU A 76 7.80 -0.82 15.73
N ASN A 77 6.98 -1.76 16.18
CA ASN A 77 6.82 -3.08 15.57
C ASN A 77 6.43 -2.96 14.09
N GLN A 78 5.58 -1.98 13.75
CA GLN A 78 5.19 -1.70 12.37
C GLN A 78 6.36 -1.14 11.56
N VAL A 79 7.17 -0.26 12.14
CA VAL A 79 8.36 0.30 11.46
C VAL A 79 9.39 -0.80 11.18
N LEU A 80 9.67 -1.64 12.18
CA LEU A 80 10.57 -2.78 12.03
C LEU A 80 10.02 -3.78 11.00
N GLY A 81 8.72 -4.06 11.04
CA GLY A 81 8.02 -4.90 10.08
C GLY A 81 8.10 -4.36 8.65
N LEU A 82 7.86 -3.06 8.44
CA LEU A 82 8.01 -2.41 7.13
C LEU A 82 9.44 -2.50 6.60
N PHE A 83 10.43 -2.33 7.48
CA PHE A 83 11.83 -2.45 7.09
C PHE A 83 12.18 -3.87 6.64
N LEU A 84 11.82 -4.89 7.43
CA LEU A 84 12.00 -6.31 7.09
C LEU A 84 11.23 -6.71 5.83
N PHE A 85 10.01 -6.20 5.66
CA PHE A 85 9.20 -6.44 4.48
C PHE A 85 9.81 -5.80 3.23
N GLY A 86 10.33 -4.58 3.36
CA GLY A 86 11.04 -3.88 2.29
C GLY A 86 12.31 -4.61 1.85
N THR A 87 13.14 -5.06 2.79
CA THR A 87 14.34 -5.85 2.47
C THR A 87 13.96 -7.18 1.82
N GLY A 88 12.90 -7.85 2.30
CA GLY A 88 12.33 -9.04 1.69
C GLY A 88 11.89 -8.83 0.23
N MET A 89 11.22 -7.71 -0.09
CA MET A 89 10.83 -7.39 -1.47
C MET A 89 12.03 -7.22 -2.40
N VAL A 90 13.13 -6.63 -1.92
CA VAL A 90 14.35 -6.45 -2.70
C VAL A 90 15.00 -7.81 -2.99
N LEU A 91 15.08 -8.69 -2.00
CA LEU A 91 15.61 -10.05 -2.15
C LEU A 91 14.74 -10.91 -3.08
N ALA A 92 13.42 -10.78 -3.00
CA ALA A 92 12.49 -11.50 -3.86
C ALA A 92 12.41 -10.94 -5.30
N GLY A 93 12.92 -9.73 -5.54
CA GLY A 93 12.89 -9.07 -6.85
C GLY A 93 11.48 -8.70 -7.34
N ALA A 94 10.50 -8.66 -6.44
CA ALA A 94 9.09 -8.41 -6.76
C ALA A 94 8.34 -7.84 -5.53
N CYS A 95 7.37 -6.94 -5.77
CA CYS A 95 6.41 -6.56 -4.73
C CYS A 95 5.30 -7.62 -4.65
N THR A 96 4.65 -7.75 -3.49
CA THR A 96 3.62 -8.78 -3.25
C THR A 96 2.56 -8.86 -4.36
N VAL A 97 2.00 -7.73 -4.77
CA VAL A 97 1.02 -7.65 -5.88
C VAL A 97 1.57 -8.23 -7.18
N SER A 98 2.81 -7.89 -7.53
CA SER A 98 3.46 -8.38 -8.76
C SER A 98 3.81 -9.86 -8.67
N THR A 99 4.08 -10.37 -7.47
CA THR A 99 4.34 -11.79 -7.23
C THR A 99 3.11 -12.65 -7.52
N TRP A 100 1.92 -12.21 -7.09
CA TRP A 100 0.64 -12.88 -7.40
C TRP A 100 0.40 -12.97 -8.91
N VAL A 101 0.59 -11.86 -9.61
CA VAL A 101 0.39 -11.81 -11.07
C VAL A 101 1.41 -12.68 -11.81
N LYS A 102 2.69 -12.59 -11.45
CA LYS A 102 3.75 -13.43 -12.07
C LYS A 102 3.56 -14.92 -11.77
N ALA A 103 3.06 -15.26 -10.59
CA ALA A 103 2.68 -16.64 -10.26
C ALA A 103 1.54 -17.12 -11.18
N GLY A 104 0.54 -16.27 -11.44
CA GLY A 104 -0.53 -16.53 -12.41
C GLY A 104 -0.05 -16.62 -13.87
N GLU A 105 1.06 -15.96 -14.23
CA GLU A 105 1.73 -16.09 -15.53
C GLU A 105 2.58 -17.37 -15.66
N GLY A 106 2.73 -18.16 -14.60
CA GLY A 106 3.53 -19.39 -14.60
C GLY A 106 5.03 -19.18 -14.30
N ASN A 107 5.41 -18.03 -13.73
CA ASN A 107 6.80 -17.81 -13.32
C ASN A 107 7.11 -18.61 -12.04
N PHE A 108 7.85 -19.71 -12.19
CA PHE A 108 8.25 -20.57 -11.06
C PHE A 108 8.98 -19.80 -9.95
N GLY A 109 9.81 -18.80 -10.27
CA GLY A 109 10.48 -17.98 -9.27
C GLY A 109 9.50 -17.18 -8.42
N ALA A 110 8.42 -16.67 -9.02
CA ALA A 110 7.37 -15.96 -8.30
C ALA A 110 6.52 -16.89 -7.43
N VAL A 111 6.27 -18.12 -7.89
CA VAL A 111 5.57 -19.15 -7.10
C VAL A 111 6.37 -19.48 -5.83
N TRP A 112 7.69 -19.67 -5.95
CA TRP A 112 8.55 -19.90 -4.80
C TRP A 112 8.55 -18.71 -3.83
N ALA A 113 8.68 -17.48 -4.34
CA ALA A 113 8.62 -16.28 -3.50
C ALA A 113 7.28 -16.19 -2.74
N LEU A 114 6.17 -16.54 -3.38
CA LEU A 114 4.84 -16.53 -2.80
C LEU A 114 4.70 -17.61 -1.71
N LEU A 115 5.20 -18.82 -1.95
CA LEU A 115 5.23 -19.90 -0.95
C LEU A 115 6.05 -19.51 0.28
N PHE A 116 7.27 -19.01 0.10
CA PHE A 116 8.11 -18.58 1.22
C PHE A 116 7.53 -17.37 1.96
N THR A 117 6.78 -16.50 1.28
CA THR A 117 6.05 -15.41 1.95
C THR A 117 5.01 -15.98 2.93
N PHE A 118 4.21 -16.97 2.52
CA PHE A 118 3.24 -17.61 3.41
C PHE A 118 3.89 -18.40 4.54
N ILE A 119 4.95 -19.17 4.22
CA ILE A 119 5.72 -19.90 5.23
C ILE A 119 6.29 -18.92 6.27
N GLY A 120 6.91 -17.83 5.83
CA GLY A 120 7.45 -16.80 6.71
C GLY A 120 6.38 -16.13 7.58
N MET A 121 5.23 -15.81 7.01
CA MET A 121 4.09 -15.23 7.75
C MET A 121 3.59 -16.19 8.83
N PHE A 122 3.46 -17.48 8.49
CA PHE A 122 3.00 -18.50 9.42
C PHE A 122 4.03 -18.79 10.51
N LEU A 123 5.31 -18.94 10.15
CA LEU A 123 6.39 -19.16 11.11
C LEU A 123 6.54 -17.98 12.06
N PHE A 124 6.49 -16.74 11.53
CA PHE A 124 6.51 -15.55 12.34
C PHE A 124 5.32 -15.53 13.31
N SER A 125 4.09 -15.81 12.83
CA SER A 125 2.91 -15.89 13.69
C SER A 125 3.04 -16.95 14.79
N LEU A 126 3.62 -18.11 14.49
CA LEU A 126 3.86 -19.16 15.48
C LEU A 126 4.92 -18.74 16.50
N ILE A 127 6.07 -18.23 16.04
CA ILE A 127 7.16 -17.75 16.91
C ILE A 127 6.63 -16.66 17.83
N TRP A 128 5.85 -15.71 17.31
CA TRP A 128 5.25 -14.66 18.11
C TRP A 128 4.23 -15.20 19.12
N SER A 129 3.47 -16.24 18.76
CA SER A 129 2.58 -16.94 19.68
C SER A 129 3.34 -17.69 20.79
N PHE A 130 4.54 -18.23 20.50
CA PHE A 130 5.36 -18.96 21.47
C PHE A 130 6.18 -18.03 22.38
N LEU A 131 6.71 -16.94 21.84
CA LEU A 131 7.56 -15.98 22.57
C LEU A 131 6.73 -14.99 23.41
N TYR A 132 5.41 -14.94 23.20
CA TYR A 132 4.39 -14.15 23.92
C TYR A 132 4.89 -12.84 24.52
N TRP A 133 5.45 -11.96 23.69
CA TRP A 133 5.83 -10.60 24.12
C TRP A 133 5.95 -9.61 22.95
N PRO A 134 5.15 -8.52 22.90
CA PRO A 134 4.00 -8.16 23.74
C PRO A 134 2.64 -8.71 23.23
N PRO A 135 1.66 -9.03 24.08
CA PRO A 135 0.34 -9.55 23.67
C PRO A 135 -0.46 -8.59 22.76
N ALA A 136 -0.79 -9.04 21.53
CA ALA A 136 -1.53 -8.24 20.54
C ALA A 136 -2.89 -7.68 21.03
N PRO A 137 -3.72 -8.42 21.82
CA PRO A 137 -5.01 -7.89 22.28
C PRO A 137 -4.90 -6.77 23.31
N SER A 138 -3.88 -6.79 24.19
CA SER A 138 -3.64 -5.76 25.21
C SER A 138 -2.64 -4.69 24.79
N ALA A 139 -2.04 -4.85 23.61
CA ALA A 139 -1.32 -3.81 22.91
C ALA A 139 -2.29 -2.88 22.15
N MET A 140 -3.35 -3.39 21.53
CA MET A 140 -4.28 -2.56 20.73
C MET A 140 -5.25 -1.71 21.58
N THR A 141 -4.70 -0.76 22.35
CA THR A 141 -5.44 0.05 23.33
C THR A 141 -5.68 1.49 22.86
N GLY A 142 -5.12 1.92 21.72
CA GLY A 142 -5.26 3.30 21.22
C GLY A 142 -4.58 4.37 22.07
N GLU A 143 -3.82 3.97 23.09
CA GLU A 143 -3.10 4.82 24.03
C GLU A 143 -1.59 4.87 23.71
N LEU A 144 -0.93 5.99 24.02
CA LEU A 144 0.51 6.14 23.80
C LEU A 144 1.28 5.32 24.84
N SER A 145 1.67 4.10 24.48
CA SER A 145 2.40 3.19 25.37
C SER A 145 3.82 2.98 24.85
N LEU A 146 4.81 3.69 25.43
CA LEU A 146 6.23 3.48 25.15
C LEU A 146 6.67 2.05 25.48
N GLU A 147 6.06 1.44 26.50
CA GLU A 147 6.32 0.05 26.93
C GLU A 147 5.85 -1.00 25.92
N ARG A 148 4.81 -0.68 25.13
CA ARG A 148 4.27 -1.55 24.06
C ARG A 148 4.73 -1.10 22.67
N LEU A 149 5.60 -0.09 22.63
CA LEU A 149 6.08 0.59 21.43
C LEU A 149 4.96 1.05 20.50
N GLN A 150 3.79 1.44 21.00
CA GLN A 150 2.67 1.88 20.18
C GLN A 150 2.47 3.38 20.25
N LEU A 151 2.38 4.00 19.08
CA LEU A 151 2.19 5.43 18.89
C LEU A 151 0.70 5.81 18.81
N GLY A 152 -0.23 4.83 18.73
CA GLY A 152 -1.67 5.03 18.99
C GLY A 152 -2.47 5.82 17.94
N PHE A 153 -1.96 5.95 16.70
CA PHE A 153 -2.62 6.68 15.61
C PHE A 153 -2.48 5.97 14.26
N SER A 154 -3.51 5.26 13.77
CA SER A 154 -3.31 4.37 12.62
C SER A 154 -4.26 4.58 11.45
N ASN A 155 -5.46 5.13 11.69
CA ASN A 155 -6.50 5.23 10.69
C ASN A 155 -7.15 6.61 10.72
N ALA A 156 -7.67 7.05 9.56
CA ALA A 156 -8.39 8.33 9.44
C ALA A 156 -9.57 8.42 10.42
N GLU A 157 -10.17 7.29 10.77
CA GLU A 157 -11.26 7.19 11.74
C GLU A 157 -10.77 7.33 13.21
N THR A 158 -9.65 6.72 13.62
CA THR A 158 -9.08 6.99 14.97
C THR A 158 -8.56 8.41 15.09
N LEU A 159 -8.05 8.98 14.00
CA LEU A 159 -7.75 10.41 13.93
C LEU A 159 -9.02 11.27 14.04
N GLN A 160 -10.11 10.87 13.38
CA GLN A 160 -11.39 11.57 13.44
C GLN A 160 -11.99 11.52 14.85
N GLU A 161 -11.90 10.39 15.55
CA GLU A 161 -12.33 10.25 16.96
C GLU A 161 -11.53 11.16 17.91
N LYS A 162 -10.21 11.29 17.70
CA LYS A 162 -9.34 12.12 18.57
C LYS A 162 -9.31 13.61 18.21
N THR A 163 -9.48 13.97 16.94
CA THR A 163 -9.35 15.36 16.44
C THR A 163 -10.68 16.03 16.12
N GLY A 164 -11.77 15.27 16.01
CA GLY A 164 -13.10 15.78 15.64
C GLY A 164 -13.23 16.23 14.17
N ILE A 165 -12.20 16.02 13.35
CA ILE A 165 -12.16 16.44 11.94
C ILE A 165 -12.73 15.31 11.07
N PRO A 166 -13.69 15.58 10.16
CA PRO A 166 -14.28 14.54 9.30
C PRO A 166 -13.23 13.92 8.37
N ALA A 167 -13.24 12.58 8.20
CA ALA A 167 -12.28 11.81 7.39
C ALA A 167 -12.11 12.33 5.96
N ILE A 168 -13.13 12.98 5.40
CA ILE A 168 -13.08 13.63 4.08
C ILE A 168 -11.97 14.68 4.03
N VAL A 169 -11.78 15.47 5.08
CA VAL A 169 -10.76 16.54 5.11
C VAL A 169 -9.36 15.94 5.03
N PHE A 170 -9.09 14.87 5.77
CA PHE A 170 -7.81 14.15 5.67
C PHE A 170 -7.59 13.55 4.27
N GLY A 171 -8.64 12.95 3.69
CA GLY A 171 -8.58 12.42 2.33
C GLY A 171 -8.31 13.50 1.28
N LEU A 172 -8.94 14.67 1.40
CA LEU A 172 -8.74 15.82 0.52
C LEU A 172 -7.34 16.41 0.66
N ILE A 173 -6.81 16.55 1.89
CA ILE A 173 -5.45 17.01 2.13
C ILE A 173 -4.45 16.04 1.48
N GLN A 174 -4.61 14.74 1.72
CA GLN A 174 -3.75 13.72 1.12
C GLN A 174 -3.83 13.73 -0.41
N ALA A 175 -5.03 13.83 -0.98
CA ALA A 175 -5.22 13.95 -2.42
C ALA A 175 -4.58 15.23 -2.99
N ALA A 176 -4.68 16.36 -2.30
CA ALA A 176 -4.06 17.61 -2.71
C ALA A 176 -2.52 17.53 -2.69
N VAL A 177 -1.92 16.90 -1.67
CA VAL A 177 -0.48 16.63 -1.60
C VAL A 177 -0.04 15.73 -2.76
N LEU A 178 -0.76 14.63 -3.00
CA LEU A 178 -0.47 13.72 -4.12
C LEU A 178 -0.61 14.43 -5.47
N PHE A 179 -1.61 15.29 -5.63
CA PHE A 179 -1.81 16.09 -6.84
C PHE A 179 -0.69 17.10 -7.06
N TYR A 180 -0.22 17.75 -6.00
CA TYR A 180 0.93 18.65 -6.05
C TYR A 180 2.20 17.90 -6.50
N ILE A 181 2.45 16.73 -5.93
CA ILE A 181 3.57 15.87 -6.33
C ILE A 181 3.44 15.45 -7.80
N TYR A 182 2.24 15.07 -8.23
CA TYR A 182 1.95 14.73 -9.63
C TYR A 182 2.25 15.91 -10.59
N GLN A 183 1.81 17.12 -10.24
CA GLN A 183 2.09 18.33 -11.01
C GLN A 183 3.59 18.65 -11.04
N ALA A 184 4.30 18.49 -9.92
CA ALA A 184 5.74 18.70 -9.85
C ALA A 184 6.50 17.73 -10.78
N ILE A 185 6.07 16.47 -10.83
CA ILE A 185 6.63 15.46 -11.75
C ILE A 185 6.36 15.84 -13.21
N LYS A 186 5.12 16.23 -13.55
CA LYS A 186 4.77 16.66 -14.91
C LYS A 186 5.58 17.87 -15.36
N ARG A 187 5.81 18.84 -14.47
CA ARG A 187 6.69 19.99 -14.72
C ARG A 187 8.15 19.58 -14.94
N LYS A 188 8.66 18.58 -14.21
CA LYS A 188 10.02 18.05 -14.42
C LYS A 188 10.17 17.34 -15.76
N GLU A 189 9.20 16.50 -16.15
CA GLU A 189 9.18 15.85 -17.47
C GLU A 189 9.17 16.89 -18.61
N ALA A 190 8.34 17.93 -18.51
CA ALA A 190 8.28 19.00 -19.53
C ALA A 190 9.62 19.73 -19.70
N LYS A 191 10.34 20.00 -18.60
CA LYS A 191 11.67 20.61 -18.64
C LYS A 191 12.73 19.66 -19.25
N GLN A 192 12.66 18.36 -18.94
CA GLN A 192 13.58 17.37 -19.52
C GLN A 192 13.39 17.19 -21.02
N GLN A 193 12.14 17.21 -21.50
CA GLN A 193 11.83 17.16 -22.93
C GLN A 193 12.28 18.44 -23.66
N GLY A 194 12.15 19.60 -23.02
CA GLY A 194 12.65 20.87 -23.56
C GLY A 194 14.17 20.93 -23.68
N SER A 195 14.93 20.40 -22.71
CA SER A 195 16.40 20.38 -22.75
C SER A 195 16.93 19.42 -23.84
N ALA A 196 16.31 18.25 -24.02
CA ALA A 196 16.71 17.29 -25.06
C ALA A 196 16.43 17.79 -26.49
N GLY A 197 15.41 18.65 -26.66
CA GLY A 197 15.11 19.29 -27.94
C GLY A 197 16.03 20.46 -28.31
N VAL A 198 16.72 21.05 -27.33
CA VAL A 198 17.71 22.13 -27.56
C VAL A 198 19.09 21.57 -27.85
N GLU A 199 19.44 20.41 -27.29
CA GLU A 199 20.74 19.73 -27.52
C GLU A 199 20.82 18.98 -28.86
N SER A 200 19.72 18.90 -29.60
CA SER A 200 19.60 18.24 -30.92
C SER A 200 19.46 19.21 -32.09
N ILE A 201 19.64 20.53 -31.85
CA ILE A 201 19.65 21.60 -32.86
C ILE A 201 21.06 22.13 -33.02
#